data_AF-A0A8T5IIP8-F1
#
_entry.id   AF-A0A8T5IIP8-F1
#
_cell.length_a   1.000
_cell.length_b   1.000
_cell.length_c   1.000
_cell.angle_alpha   90.00
_cell.angle_beta   90.00
_cell.angle_gamma   90.00
#
_symmetry.space_group_name_H-M   'P 1'
#
loop_
_entity.id
_entity.type
_entity.pdbx_description
1 polymer ?
#
loop_
_entity_poly.entity_id
_entity_poly.type
_entity_poly.pdbx_seq_one_letter_code
_entity_poly.pdbx_strand_id
1 'polypeptide(L)'
;MFVRKRLDKKGQQLSTTAMILLVLGVILLVVIAMAVMRYYGFLGEKIEILPGDLEAIAQSCEVSASQGLVTSYCNEFKELGKQYVNCNYAQKNLGAVVPSATQMANKCVDVPKLEVAFCLKTEMKIIDVVNGKKCETILSLENVKKVCDKMEDSQSISYLNADGEIIPSSCLAIRVL
;
A
#
# COMPACT_ATOMS: atom_id res chain seq x y z
N MET A 1 36.52 67.69 -20.26
CA MET A 1 36.24 67.76 -18.80
C MET A 1 35.62 66.43 -18.39
N PHE A 2 36.38 65.53 -17.76
CA PHE A 2 35.94 64.16 -17.44
C PHE A 2 35.38 64.10 -16.01
N VAL A 3 34.07 63.88 -15.87
CA VAL A 3 33.40 63.70 -14.58
C VAL A 3 33.56 62.23 -14.14
N ARG A 4 34.51 61.95 -13.25
CA ARG A 4 34.61 60.64 -12.57
C ARG A 4 33.52 60.54 -11.50
N LYS A 5 32.43 59.82 -11.79
CA LYS A 5 31.48 59.37 -10.75
C LYS A 5 32.20 58.34 -9.87
N ARG A 6 32.55 58.72 -8.63
CA ARG A 6 32.92 57.75 -7.61
C ARG A 6 31.66 57.01 -7.19
N LEU A 7 31.54 55.76 -7.59
CA LEU A 7 30.58 54.84 -7.00
C LEU A 7 31.08 54.51 -5.60
N ASP A 8 30.47 55.15 -4.60
CA ASP A 8 30.60 54.74 -3.21
C ASP A 8 30.17 53.27 -3.08
N LYS A 9 31.15 52.38 -3.01
CA LYS A 9 30.94 51.00 -2.58
C LYS A 9 30.62 51.02 -1.08
N LYS A 10 29.38 51.39 -0.72
CA LYS A 10 28.77 50.99 0.55
C LYS A 10 28.54 49.48 0.49
N GLY A 11 29.63 48.72 0.55
CA GLY A 11 29.61 47.29 0.74
C GLY A 11 28.81 47.04 2.00
N GLN A 12 27.70 46.32 1.84
CA GLN A 12 26.85 45.84 2.91
C GLN A 12 27.70 45.29 4.04
N GLN A 13 27.86 46.07 5.12
CA GLN A 13 27.96 45.49 6.45
C GLN A 13 26.58 44.94 6.78
N LEU A 14 26.21 43.83 6.14
CA LEU A 14 25.19 42.97 6.72
C LEU A 14 25.78 42.55 8.05
N SER A 15 25.23 43.14 9.13
CA SER A 15 25.59 42.81 10.49
C SER A 15 25.67 41.28 10.61
N THR A 16 26.71 40.76 11.24
CA THR A 16 26.92 39.32 11.42
C THR A 16 25.67 38.62 11.97
N THR A 17 24.88 39.36 12.76
CA THR A 17 23.55 38.96 13.26
C THR A 17 22.51 38.71 12.16
N ALA A 18 22.45 39.54 11.11
CA ALA A 18 21.54 39.37 9.99
C ALA A 18 21.89 38.13 9.15
N MET A 19 23.19 37.83 9.00
CA MET A 19 23.64 36.63 8.31
C MET A 19 23.24 35.35 9.08
N ILE A 20 23.39 35.36 10.42
CA ILE A 20 22.99 34.22 11.27
C ILE A 20 21.47 33.99 11.21
N LEU A 21 20.66 35.05 11.27
CA LEU A 21 19.20 34.95 11.18
C LEU A 21 18.73 34.39 9.83
N LEU A 22 19.39 34.78 8.73
CA LEU A 22 19.08 34.23 7.40
C LEU A 22 19.38 32.73 7.33
N VAL A 23 20.54 32.29 7.84
CA VAL A 23 20.90 30.86 7.84
C VAL A 23 19.91 30.04 8.66
N LEU A 24 19.53 30.54 9.85
CA LEU A 24 18.59 29.85 10.73
C LEU A 24 17.17 29.79 10.13
N GLY A 25 16.75 30.85 9.44
CA GLY A 25 15.50 30.88 8.69
C GLY A 25 15.46 29.86 7.55
N VAL A 26 16.55 29.70 6.80
CA VAL A 26 16.65 28.71 5.71
C VAL A 26 16.55 27.28 6.26
N ILE A 27 17.24 26.98 7.37
CA ILE A 27 17.18 25.66 8.01
C ILE A 27 15.74 25.32 8.43
N LEU A 28 15.05 26.28 9.06
CA LEU A 28 13.65 26.09 9.48
C LEU A 28 12.73 25.81 8.27
N LEU A 29 12.92 26.54 7.18
CA LEU A 29 12.13 26.39 5.96
C LEU A 29 12.31 25.00 5.34
N VAL A 30 13.54 24.49 5.33
CA VAL A 30 13.87 23.14 4.84
C VAL A 30 13.21 22.05 5.71
N VAL A 31 13.20 22.21 7.03
CA VAL A 31 12.53 21.26 7.95
C VAL A 31 11.03 21.24 7.73
N ILE A 32 10.40 22.40 7.58
CA ILE A 32 8.96 22.51 7.29
C ILE A 32 8.65 21.87 5.92
N ALA A 33 9.46 22.15 4.90
CA ALA A 33 9.27 21.56 3.58
C ALA A 33 9.37 20.02 3.62
N MET A 34 10.33 19.46 4.37
CA MET A 34 10.42 18.01 4.58
C MET A 34 9.22 17.43 5.33
N ALA A 35 8.72 18.13 6.37
CA ALA A 35 7.54 17.71 7.11
C ALA A 35 6.29 17.69 6.21
N VAL A 36 6.13 18.71 5.38
CA VAL A 36 5.03 18.81 4.40
C VAL A 36 5.15 17.71 3.34
N MET A 37 6.32 17.51 2.74
CA MET A 37 6.52 16.46 1.73
C MET A 37 6.24 15.05 2.29
N ARG A 38 6.64 14.76 3.54
CA ARG A 38 6.29 13.48 4.19
C ARG A 38 4.80 13.34 4.47
N TYR A 39 4.14 14.41 4.89
CA TYR A 39 2.71 14.41 5.16
C TYR A 39 1.87 14.20 3.88
N TYR A 40 2.24 14.88 2.79
CA TYR A 40 1.57 14.69 1.50
C TYR A 40 1.87 13.33 0.87
N GLY A 41 3.05 12.75 1.07
CA GLY A 41 3.33 11.37 0.63
C GLY A 41 2.40 10.33 1.27
N PHE A 42 2.05 10.51 2.54
CA PHE A 42 1.12 9.61 3.24
C PHE A 42 -0.35 9.78 2.78
N LEU A 43 -0.73 10.99 2.37
CA LEU A 43 -2.06 11.28 1.85
C LEU A 43 -2.20 10.91 0.37
N GLY A 44 -1.15 11.08 -0.44
CA GLY A 44 -1.16 10.78 -1.88
C GLY A 44 -1.38 9.29 -2.21
N GLU A 45 -0.90 8.37 -1.37
CA GLU A 45 -1.18 6.93 -1.54
C GLU A 45 -2.65 6.55 -1.19
N LYS A 46 -3.44 7.44 -0.58
CA LYS A 46 -4.85 7.20 -0.23
C LYS A 46 -5.89 7.91 -1.11
N ILE A 47 -5.49 8.80 -2.04
CA ILE A 47 -6.39 9.84 -2.58
C ILE A 47 -6.86 9.63 -4.04
N GLU A 48 -6.51 8.53 -4.73
CA GLU A 48 -7.12 8.23 -6.05
C GLU A 48 -8.39 7.37 -5.98
N ILE A 49 -8.98 7.19 -4.80
CA ILE A 49 -10.28 6.51 -4.69
C ILE A 49 -11.38 7.52 -4.98
N LEU A 50 -11.90 7.53 -6.21
CA LEU A 50 -13.08 8.32 -6.54
C LEU A 50 -14.29 7.77 -5.77
N PRO A 51 -15.16 8.65 -5.22
CA PRO A 51 -16.33 8.22 -4.46
C PRO A 51 -17.27 7.30 -5.27
N GLY A 52 -17.32 7.45 -6.60
CA GLY A 52 -18.13 6.61 -7.47
C GLY A 52 -17.66 5.15 -7.54
N ASP A 53 -16.35 4.91 -7.54
CA ASP A 53 -15.80 3.55 -7.59
C ASP A 53 -16.05 2.82 -6.26
N LEU A 54 -15.98 3.55 -5.15
CA LEU A 54 -16.28 3.01 -3.84
C LEU A 54 -17.76 2.63 -3.71
N GLU A 55 -18.66 3.41 -4.31
CA GLU A 55 -20.10 3.11 -4.34
C GLU A 55 -20.40 1.86 -5.20
N ALA A 56 -19.75 1.71 -6.36
CA ALA A 56 -19.87 0.51 -7.18
C ALA A 56 -19.38 -0.75 -6.43
N ILE A 57 -18.27 -0.64 -5.71
CA ILE A 57 -17.79 -1.71 -4.84
C ILE A 57 -18.79 -1.99 -3.73
N ALA A 58 -19.31 -0.97 -3.05
CA ALA A 58 -20.30 -1.15 -1.98
C ALA A 58 -21.56 -1.87 -2.48
N GLN A 59 -22.11 -1.47 -3.63
CA GLN A 59 -23.27 -2.12 -4.24
C GLN A 59 -23.00 -3.58 -4.60
N SER A 60 -21.86 -3.84 -5.22
CA SER A 60 -21.48 -5.21 -5.59
C SER A 60 -21.22 -6.09 -4.35
N CYS A 61 -20.72 -5.51 -3.26
CA CYS A 61 -20.57 -6.20 -1.97
C CYS A 61 -21.93 -6.45 -1.30
N GLU A 62 -22.89 -5.53 -1.44
CA GLU A 62 -24.27 -5.70 -0.96
C GLU A 62 -24.97 -6.83 -1.71
N VAL A 63 -24.77 -6.96 -3.02
CA VAL A 63 -25.30 -8.09 -3.81
C VAL A 63 -24.74 -9.42 -3.29
N SER A 64 -23.42 -9.53 -3.14
CA SER A 64 -22.81 -10.76 -2.61
C SER A 64 -23.26 -11.07 -1.18
N ALA A 65 -23.40 -10.04 -0.34
CA ALA A 65 -23.83 -10.20 1.05
C ALA A 65 -25.31 -10.62 1.16
N SER A 66 -26.20 -9.95 0.42
CA SER A 66 -27.64 -10.26 0.40
C SER A 66 -27.94 -11.65 -0.17
N GLN A 67 -27.13 -12.13 -1.12
CA GLN A 67 -27.28 -13.45 -1.72
C GLN A 67 -26.64 -14.60 -0.92
N GLY A 68 -26.03 -14.34 0.24
CA GLY A 68 -25.41 -15.44 0.98
C GLY A 68 -24.03 -15.86 0.46
N LEU A 69 -23.45 -15.14 -0.53
CA LEU A 69 -22.26 -15.54 -1.28
C LEU A 69 -20.97 -15.17 -0.53
N VAL A 70 -20.63 -15.95 0.51
CA VAL A 70 -19.42 -15.74 1.34
C VAL A 70 -18.15 -15.72 0.49
N THR A 71 -18.01 -16.64 -0.47
CA THR A 71 -16.83 -16.71 -1.34
C THR A 71 -16.70 -15.43 -2.16
N SER A 72 -17.73 -14.98 -2.87
CA SER A 72 -17.66 -13.73 -3.64
C SER A 72 -17.49 -12.49 -2.76
N TYR A 73 -17.97 -12.51 -1.52
CA TYR A 73 -17.76 -11.41 -0.59
C TYR A 73 -16.32 -11.34 -0.05
N CYS A 74 -15.75 -12.47 0.35
CA CYS A 74 -14.44 -12.51 1.01
C CYS A 74 -13.28 -12.66 0.03
N ASN A 75 -13.50 -13.35 -1.10
CA ASN A 75 -12.45 -13.87 -1.95
C ASN A 75 -12.29 -13.19 -3.30
N GLU A 76 -13.33 -12.50 -3.77
CA GLU A 76 -13.21 -11.70 -4.98
C GLU A 76 -12.61 -10.34 -4.63
N PHE A 77 -11.52 -10.03 -5.33
CA PHE A 77 -10.88 -8.73 -5.27
C PHE A 77 -11.42 -7.87 -6.41
N LYS A 78 -11.75 -6.62 -6.09
CA LYS A 78 -12.26 -5.63 -7.03
C LYS A 78 -11.24 -4.52 -7.17
N GLU A 79 -11.02 -4.09 -8.40
CA GLU A 79 -10.11 -2.99 -8.70
C GLU A 79 -10.74 -1.66 -8.26
N LEU A 80 -9.94 -0.85 -7.58
CA LEU A 80 -10.29 0.46 -7.05
C LEU A 80 -9.11 1.40 -7.33
N GLY A 81 -9.14 2.04 -8.49
CA GLY A 81 -8.01 2.84 -8.99
C GLY A 81 -6.77 1.97 -9.24
N LYS A 82 -5.77 2.06 -8.35
CA LYS A 82 -4.52 1.28 -8.42
C LYS A 82 -4.42 0.20 -7.34
N GLN A 83 -5.53 -0.09 -6.68
CA GLN A 83 -5.58 -1.02 -5.56
C GLN A 83 -6.66 -2.07 -5.79
N TYR A 84 -6.37 -3.31 -5.42
CA TYR A 84 -7.33 -4.38 -5.36
C TYR A 84 -7.85 -4.54 -3.93
N VAL A 85 -9.17 -4.53 -3.76
CA VAL A 85 -9.81 -4.64 -2.45
C VAL A 85 -10.89 -5.70 -2.44
N ASN A 86 -10.98 -6.46 -1.35
CA ASN A 86 -12.14 -7.30 -1.09
C ASN A 86 -13.21 -6.53 -0.29
N CYS A 87 -14.43 -7.07 -0.25
CA CYS A 87 -15.55 -6.41 0.42
C CYS A 87 -15.33 -6.23 1.92
N ASN A 88 -14.67 -7.19 2.57
CA ASN A 88 -14.33 -7.11 4.00
C ASN A 88 -13.38 -5.93 4.29
N TYR A 89 -12.39 -5.70 3.42
CA TYR A 89 -11.47 -4.58 3.53
C TYR A 89 -12.17 -3.25 3.22
N ALA A 90 -12.96 -3.20 2.15
CA ALA A 90 -13.69 -2.00 1.76
C ALA A 90 -14.65 -1.53 2.86
N GLN A 91 -15.38 -2.46 3.48
CA GLN A 91 -16.27 -2.14 4.59
C GLN A 91 -15.52 -1.61 5.82
N LYS A 92 -14.44 -2.30 6.24
CA LYS A 92 -13.74 -1.98 7.49
C LYS A 92 -12.82 -0.76 7.41
N ASN A 93 -12.19 -0.54 6.25
CA ASN A 93 -11.10 0.43 6.12
C ASN A 93 -11.42 1.60 5.19
N LEU A 94 -12.37 1.42 4.26
CA LEU A 94 -12.75 2.46 3.29
C LEU A 94 -14.12 3.08 3.58
N GLY A 95 -14.88 2.53 4.54
CA GLY A 95 -16.19 3.07 4.93
C GLY A 95 -17.31 2.72 3.96
N ALA A 96 -17.15 1.66 3.15
CA ALA A 96 -18.23 1.16 2.30
C ALA A 96 -19.42 0.72 3.15
N VAL A 97 -20.58 1.35 2.95
CA VAL A 97 -21.81 1.04 3.69
C VAL A 97 -22.51 -0.13 3.02
N VAL A 98 -22.46 -1.30 3.67
CA VAL A 98 -23.06 -2.55 3.18
C VAL A 98 -24.02 -3.07 4.27
N PRO A 99 -25.33 -2.74 4.20
CA PRO A 99 -26.32 -3.09 5.21
C PRO A 99 -26.36 -4.59 5.57
N SER A 100 -26.17 -5.46 4.57
CA SER A 100 -26.28 -6.91 4.72
C SER A 100 -24.96 -7.57 5.17
N ALA A 101 -23.87 -6.81 5.29
CA ALA A 101 -22.52 -7.37 5.48
C ALA A 101 -22.18 -7.77 6.92
N THR A 102 -22.93 -7.33 7.94
CA THR A 102 -22.61 -7.60 9.36
C THR A 102 -22.55 -9.10 9.67
N GLN A 103 -23.30 -9.92 8.95
CA GLN A 103 -23.28 -11.38 9.10
C GLN A 103 -22.20 -12.07 8.23
N MET A 104 -21.74 -11.39 7.19
CA MET A 104 -20.76 -11.91 6.21
C MET A 104 -19.32 -11.64 6.64
N ALA A 105 -19.06 -10.46 7.20
CA ALA A 105 -17.71 -10.05 7.58
C ALA A 105 -17.04 -10.99 8.60
N ASN A 106 -17.84 -11.65 9.45
CA ASN A 106 -17.37 -12.63 10.44
C ASN A 106 -17.08 -14.01 9.83
N LYS A 107 -17.53 -14.27 8.60
CA LYS A 107 -17.33 -15.54 7.89
C LYS A 107 -16.09 -15.54 6.99
N CYS A 108 -15.45 -14.39 6.81
CA CYS A 108 -14.19 -14.31 6.07
C CYS A 108 -13.05 -14.91 6.90
N VAL A 109 -12.81 -16.20 6.75
CA VAL A 109 -11.68 -16.92 7.34
C VAL A 109 -10.49 -16.84 6.38
N ASP A 110 -9.27 -16.70 6.92
CA ASP A 110 -8.00 -16.80 6.17
C ASP A 110 -7.72 -15.73 5.08
N VAL A 111 -8.14 -14.47 5.30
CA VAL A 111 -7.77 -13.32 4.46
C VAL A 111 -6.28 -13.28 4.02
N PRO A 112 -5.28 -13.51 4.89
CA PRO A 112 -3.87 -13.45 4.48
C PRO A 112 -3.44 -14.55 3.48
N LYS A 113 -4.04 -15.75 3.53
CA LYS A 113 -3.74 -16.80 2.54
C LYS A 113 -4.21 -16.37 1.15
N LEU A 114 -5.34 -15.66 1.12
CA LEU A 114 -5.97 -15.23 -0.09
C LEU A 114 -5.25 -14.06 -0.77
N GLU A 115 -4.74 -13.11 0.01
CA GLU A 115 -3.91 -12.01 -0.48
C GLU A 115 -2.65 -12.55 -1.18
N VAL A 116 -1.99 -13.55 -0.57
CA VAL A 116 -0.83 -14.23 -1.17
C VAL A 116 -1.21 -14.92 -2.47
N ALA A 117 -2.28 -15.73 -2.46
CA ALA A 117 -2.74 -16.44 -3.65
C ALA A 117 -3.12 -15.48 -4.80
N PHE A 118 -3.74 -14.34 -4.48
CA PHE A 118 -4.14 -13.34 -5.46
C PHE A 118 -2.94 -12.60 -6.07
N CYS A 119 -1.95 -12.21 -5.25
CA CYS A 119 -0.70 -11.62 -5.74
C CYS A 119 0.06 -12.55 -6.68
N LEU A 120 0.03 -13.86 -6.43
CA LEU A 120 0.74 -14.85 -7.25
C LEU A 120 0.01 -15.21 -8.54
N LYS A 121 -1.31 -15.40 -8.47
CA LYS A 121 -2.11 -15.85 -9.62
C LYS A 121 -2.20 -14.81 -10.73
N THR A 122 -2.16 -13.53 -10.37
CA THR A 122 -2.49 -12.43 -11.27
C THR A 122 -1.25 -11.83 -11.94
N GLU A 123 -0.05 -12.39 -11.70
CA GLU A 123 1.24 -11.85 -12.17
C GLU A 123 1.36 -10.35 -11.91
N MET A 124 0.78 -9.89 -10.79
CA MET A 124 0.71 -8.47 -10.48
C MET A 124 2.10 -7.90 -10.31
N LYS A 125 2.26 -6.63 -10.70
CA LYS A 125 3.54 -5.96 -10.49
C LYS A 125 3.76 -5.84 -8.99
N ILE A 126 5.01 -5.91 -8.55
CA ILE A 126 5.43 -5.77 -7.14
C ILE A 126 4.84 -4.49 -6.48
N ILE A 127 4.57 -3.48 -7.30
CA ILE A 127 4.02 -2.16 -6.96
C ILE A 127 2.50 -2.17 -6.66
N ASP A 128 1.77 -3.21 -7.07
CA ASP A 128 0.33 -3.27 -6.92
C ASP A 128 -0.06 -3.48 -5.44
N VAL A 129 -1.15 -2.81 -5.04
CA VAL A 129 -1.62 -2.79 -3.66
C VAL A 129 -2.85 -3.69 -3.54
N VAL A 130 -2.83 -4.63 -2.61
CA VAL A 130 -3.96 -5.51 -2.26
C VAL A 130 -4.34 -5.25 -0.82
N ASN A 131 -5.60 -4.86 -0.57
CA ASN A 131 -6.10 -4.53 0.77
C ASN A 131 -5.16 -3.57 1.55
N GLY A 132 -4.63 -2.56 0.85
CA GLY A 132 -3.77 -1.53 1.43
C GLY A 132 -2.34 -1.96 1.68
N LYS A 133 -1.93 -3.16 1.25
CA LYS A 133 -0.56 -3.67 1.36
C LYS A 133 0.03 -3.94 -0.02
N LYS A 134 1.30 -3.62 -0.22
CA LYS A 134 2.01 -3.93 -1.47
C LYS A 134 2.19 -5.45 -1.58
N CYS A 135 2.03 -6.01 -2.79
CA CYS A 135 2.29 -7.43 -3.02
C CYS A 135 3.71 -7.83 -2.61
N GLU A 136 4.70 -6.94 -2.72
CA GLU A 136 6.06 -7.17 -2.19
C GLU A 136 6.08 -7.54 -0.70
N THR A 137 5.32 -6.81 0.11
CA THR A 137 5.25 -7.02 1.56
C THR A 137 4.47 -8.29 1.88
N ILE A 138 3.43 -8.59 1.10
CA ILE A 138 2.61 -9.80 1.25
C ILE A 138 3.43 -11.05 0.90
N LEU A 139 4.23 -10.98 -0.16
CA LEU A 139 5.06 -12.07 -0.67
C LEU A 139 6.40 -12.24 0.06
N SER A 140 6.66 -11.47 1.12
CA SER A 140 7.84 -11.68 1.96
C SER A 140 7.94 -13.13 2.42
N LEU A 141 9.14 -13.72 2.33
CA LEU A 141 9.44 -15.11 2.68
C LEU A 141 8.85 -15.53 4.03
N GLU A 142 8.83 -14.62 5.02
CA GLU A 142 8.27 -14.90 6.33
C GLU A 142 6.75 -15.13 6.30
N ASN A 143 6.03 -14.37 5.47
CA ASN A 143 4.59 -14.50 5.30
C ASN A 143 4.25 -15.73 4.45
N VAL A 144 5.02 -15.97 3.39
CA VAL A 144 4.88 -17.18 2.57
C VAL A 144 5.12 -18.42 3.43
N LYS A 145 6.18 -18.44 4.25
CA LYS A 145 6.48 -19.55 5.17
C LYS A 145 5.35 -19.80 6.17
N LYS A 146 4.83 -18.75 6.82
CA LYS A 146 3.66 -18.88 7.72
C LYS A 146 2.41 -19.45 7.04
N VAL A 147 2.24 -19.16 5.74
CA VAL A 147 1.15 -19.70 4.94
C VAL A 147 1.43 -21.16 4.56
N CYS A 148 2.65 -21.49 4.14
CA CYS A 148 3.09 -22.85 3.81
C CYS A 148 3.00 -23.78 5.03
N ASP A 149 3.48 -23.35 6.20
CA ASP A 149 3.45 -24.12 7.45
C ASP A 149 2.01 -24.47 7.88
N LYS A 150 1.03 -23.63 7.51
CA LYS A 150 -0.40 -23.88 7.76
C LYS A 150 -1.07 -24.77 6.70
N MET A 151 -0.40 -25.06 5.59
CA MET A 151 -0.90 -25.97 4.53
C MET A 151 -0.31 -27.38 4.66
N GLU A 152 0.70 -27.60 5.51
CA GLU A 152 1.45 -28.86 5.61
C GLU A 152 0.62 -30.04 6.16
N ASP A 153 -0.59 -29.79 6.71
CA ASP A 153 -1.56 -30.84 7.08
C ASP A 153 -2.30 -31.47 5.88
N SER A 154 -2.05 -31.03 4.63
CA SER A 154 -2.60 -31.63 3.41
C SER A 154 -1.50 -32.14 2.48
N GLN A 155 -1.07 -33.39 2.73
CA GLN A 155 -0.28 -34.32 1.88
C GLN A 155 0.85 -33.72 1.00
N SER A 156 2.08 -34.00 1.41
CA SER A 156 3.35 -33.44 0.93
C SER A 156 3.98 -34.18 -0.26
N ILE A 157 4.47 -33.40 -1.23
CA ILE A 157 5.68 -33.69 -2.00
C ILE A 157 6.71 -32.61 -1.60
N SER A 158 8.01 -32.87 -1.67
CA SER A 158 9.04 -31.87 -1.30
C SER A 158 10.01 -31.71 -2.45
N TYR A 159 10.41 -30.47 -2.76
CA TYR A 159 11.45 -30.20 -3.75
C TYR A 159 12.55 -29.30 -3.16
N LEU A 160 13.76 -29.41 -3.71
CA LEU A 160 14.93 -28.62 -3.32
C LEU A 160 15.10 -27.40 -4.23
N ASN A 161 15.35 -26.24 -3.64
CA ASN A 161 15.83 -25.05 -4.37
C ASN A 161 17.30 -25.24 -4.84
N ALA A 162 17.76 -24.42 -5.79
CA ALA A 162 19.15 -24.27 -6.24
C ALA A 162 20.15 -24.02 -5.09
N ASP A 163 19.70 -23.43 -3.98
CA ASP A 163 20.50 -23.21 -2.77
C ASP A 163 20.49 -24.41 -1.79
N GLY A 164 19.83 -25.52 -2.15
CA GLY A 164 19.73 -26.73 -1.32
C GLY A 164 18.69 -26.66 -0.19
N GLU A 165 17.84 -25.63 -0.16
CA GLU A 165 16.77 -25.50 0.83
C GLU A 165 15.54 -26.33 0.45
N ILE A 166 15.00 -27.11 1.39
CA ILE A 166 13.81 -27.93 1.20
C ILE A 166 12.58 -27.02 1.23
N ILE A 167 11.86 -26.93 0.12
CA ILE A 167 10.62 -26.17 0.00
C ILE A 167 9.47 -27.19 -0.18
N PRO A 168 8.42 -27.14 0.64
CA PRO A 168 7.25 -28.00 0.46
C PRO A 168 6.61 -27.75 -0.92
N SER A 169 6.18 -28.80 -1.62
CA SER A 169 5.69 -28.75 -3.00
C SER A 169 4.50 -27.83 -3.21
N SER A 170 3.68 -27.67 -2.17
CA SER A 170 2.56 -26.71 -2.12
C SER A 170 3.02 -25.26 -2.31
N CYS A 171 4.30 -24.97 -2.08
CA CYS A 171 4.92 -23.67 -2.28
C CYS A 171 5.90 -23.60 -3.46
N LEU A 172 6.12 -24.69 -4.20
CA LEU A 172 6.96 -24.65 -5.42
C LEU A 172 6.21 -24.11 -6.65
N ALA A 173 4.89 -24.29 -6.71
CA ALA A 173 4.06 -23.71 -7.77
C ALA A 173 4.06 -22.17 -7.76
N ILE A 174 4.52 -21.58 -6.65
CA ILE A 174 4.59 -20.15 -6.39
C ILE A 174 5.90 -19.54 -6.94
N ARG A 175 6.89 -20.36 -7.31
CA ARG A 175 8.24 -19.90 -7.72
C ARG A 175 8.57 -20.14 -9.20
N VAL A 176 7.67 -20.76 -9.97
CA VAL A 176 7.87 -21.10 -11.40
C VAL A 176 7.03 -20.21 -12.35
N LEU A 177 6.40 -19.16 -11.81
CA LEU A 177 5.82 -18.06 -12.60
C LEU A 177 6.58 -16.77 -12.29
#